data_AF-A0AAU0SBX8-F1
#
_entry.id   AF-A0AAU0SBX8-F1
#
_cell.length_a   1.000
_cell.length_b   1.000
_cell.length_c   1.000
_cell.angle_alpha   90.00
_cell.angle_beta   90.00
_cell.angle_gamma   90.00
#
_symmetry.space_group_name_H-M   'P 1'
#
loop_
_entity.id
_entity.type
_entity.pdbx_description
1 polymer ?
#
loop_
_entity_poly.entity_id
_entity_poly.type
_entity_poly.pdbx_seq_one_letter_code
_entity_poly.pdbx_strand_id
1 'polypeptide(L)'
;MKNKSLLLASLIFGIVLITGCTTTPVVVSQKEVARKDIEKISKIEIFYQPSEYVVMDLGGSSASGVAGIFGVFGTIAGIAIDASSKLTFRERASARSKEFTDLLKAEKAPDINALQAEYLAALIKKSGRDVKLTSIAQPTEIASLMDVKKPTDNNLNDHQGYARLILRVTSGYTAESATSSYKSLAATEYVLRDHEGKRLVSENLINKDNGETYMTFDRLKSSSKVAAESLGKNTIAQADEIFRQTFDLSSTTN
;
A
#
# COMPACT_ATOMS: atom_id res chain seq x y z
N MET A 1 -74.88 -15.26 53.87
CA MET A 1 -73.72 -15.94 54.50
C MET A 1 -72.65 -16.16 53.45
N LYS A 2 -71.44 -15.58 53.64
CA LYS A 2 -70.14 -15.83 52.95
C LYS A 2 -70.11 -15.61 51.42
N ASN A 3 -69.20 -14.90 50.75
CA ASN A 3 -67.94 -14.17 51.05
C ASN A 3 -67.72 -13.19 49.85
N LYS A 4 -67.41 -11.90 50.07
CA LYS A 4 -66.07 -11.25 49.96
C LYS A 4 -65.32 -11.63 48.67
N SER A 5 -65.23 -10.73 47.67
CA SER A 5 -64.31 -9.56 47.56
C SER A 5 -63.08 -9.89 46.73
N LEU A 6 -62.98 -9.18 45.61
CA LEU A 6 -61.80 -8.67 44.88
C LEU A 6 -60.43 -9.28 45.20
N LEU A 7 -59.73 -9.75 44.17
CA LEU A 7 -58.27 -9.61 44.04
C LEU A 7 -57.87 -9.67 42.55
N LEU A 8 -57.54 -8.49 42.01
CA LEU A 8 -56.69 -8.32 40.83
C LEU A 8 -55.33 -8.98 41.12
N ALA A 9 -54.87 -9.91 40.28
CA ALA A 9 -53.50 -10.40 40.31
C ALA A 9 -52.82 -10.04 38.99
N SER A 10 -51.93 -9.06 39.11
CA SER A 10 -51.07 -8.45 38.10
C SER A 10 -50.11 -9.50 37.51
N LEU A 11 -50.04 -9.60 36.18
CA LEU A 11 -49.11 -10.46 35.46
C LEU A 11 -47.74 -9.77 35.42
N ILE A 12 -46.80 -10.20 36.28
CA ILE A 12 -45.43 -9.68 36.33
C ILE A 12 -44.63 -10.30 35.17
N PHE A 13 -44.26 -9.46 34.19
CA PHE A 13 -43.26 -9.78 33.17
C PHE A 13 -41.87 -9.79 33.83
N GLY A 14 -41.27 -10.97 33.98
CA GLY A 14 -39.88 -11.12 34.38
C GLY A 14 -38.95 -10.81 33.20
N ILE A 15 -38.35 -9.62 33.20
CA ILE A 15 -37.24 -9.29 32.29
C ILE A 15 -35.98 -9.94 32.87
N VAL A 16 -35.56 -11.06 32.27
CA VAL A 16 -34.23 -11.63 32.51
C VAL A 16 -33.22 -10.71 31.82
N LEU A 17 -32.64 -9.78 32.58
CA LEU A 17 -31.44 -9.05 32.16
C LEU A 17 -30.25 -10.02 32.24
N ILE A 18 -29.97 -10.69 31.13
CA ILE A 18 -28.66 -11.32 30.91
C ILE A 18 -27.66 -10.17 30.75
N THR A 19 -27.07 -9.72 31.86
CA THR A 19 -25.87 -8.88 31.82
C THR A 19 -24.69 -9.75 31.42
N GLY A 20 -24.64 -10.10 30.14
CA GLY A 20 -23.41 -10.59 29.52
C GLY A 20 -22.45 -9.41 29.44
N CYS A 21 -21.40 -9.42 30.25
CA CYS A 21 -20.20 -8.65 29.94
C CYS A 21 -19.79 -9.02 28.52
N THR A 22 -20.02 -8.13 27.56
CA THR A 22 -19.41 -8.24 26.25
C THR A 22 -17.92 -8.01 26.49
N THR A 23 -17.18 -9.07 26.76
CA THR A 23 -15.74 -9.07 26.49
C THR A 23 -15.62 -8.80 25.01
N THR A 24 -15.29 -7.56 24.67
CA THR A 24 -14.94 -7.18 23.31
C THR A 24 -13.89 -8.19 22.86
N PRO A 25 -14.13 -9.00 21.82
CA PRO A 25 -13.12 -9.94 21.35
C PRO A 25 -11.89 -9.12 21.02
N VAL A 26 -10.77 -9.41 21.70
CA VAL A 26 -9.49 -8.81 21.39
C VAL A 26 -9.20 -9.20 19.94
N VAL A 27 -9.35 -8.24 19.02
CA VAL A 27 -9.01 -8.43 17.62
C VAL A 27 -7.49 -8.51 17.56
N VAL A 28 -6.97 -9.72 17.71
CA VAL A 28 -5.57 -10.02 17.47
C VAL A 28 -5.31 -9.70 16.00
N SER A 29 -4.42 -8.74 15.72
CA SER A 29 -4.10 -8.39 14.33
C SER A 29 -3.64 -9.64 13.58
N GLN A 30 -3.99 -9.77 12.29
CA GLN A 30 -3.59 -10.92 11.45
C GLN A 30 -2.07 -11.17 11.51
N LYS A 31 -1.32 -10.08 11.71
CA LYS A 31 0.13 -10.05 11.90
C LYS A 31 0.61 -10.74 13.18
N GLU A 32 -0.08 -10.56 14.30
CA GLU A 32 0.28 -11.23 15.57
C GLU A 32 0.01 -12.74 15.47
N VAL A 33 -1.03 -13.14 14.74
CA VAL A 33 -1.30 -14.56 14.41
C VAL A 33 -0.23 -15.13 13.48
N ALA A 34 0.21 -14.35 12.50
CA ALA A 34 1.23 -14.76 11.51
C ALA A 34 2.67 -14.67 12.04
N ARG A 35 2.91 -14.03 13.20
CA ARG A 35 4.24 -13.74 13.74
C ARG A 35 5.15 -14.98 13.82
N LYS A 36 4.63 -16.07 14.40
CA LYS A 36 5.36 -17.34 14.51
C LYS A 36 5.71 -17.96 13.16
N ASP A 37 4.89 -17.72 12.14
CA ASP A 37 5.16 -18.20 10.79
C ASP A 37 6.22 -17.32 10.12
N ILE A 38 6.19 -16.00 10.34
CA ILE A 38 7.18 -15.04 9.83
C ILE A 38 8.57 -15.26 10.46
N GLU A 39 8.64 -15.59 11.75
CA GLU A 39 9.89 -15.90 12.45
C GLU A 39 10.62 -17.12 11.86
N LYS A 40 9.86 -18.09 11.33
CA LYS A 40 10.42 -19.31 10.71
C LYS A 40 10.95 -19.07 9.29
N ILE A 41 10.66 -17.91 8.69
CA ILE A 41 11.11 -17.59 7.33
C ILE A 41 12.60 -17.29 7.36
N SER A 42 13.38 -18.17 6.73
CA SER A 42 14.83 -18.04 6.57
C SER A 42 15.25 -17.52 5.20
N LYS A 43 14.37 -17.61 4.19
CA LYS A 43 14.62 -17.24 2.79
C LYS A 43 13.49 -16.36 2.26
N ILE A 44 13.82 -15.19 1.73
CA ILE A 44 12.85 -14.22 1.20
C ILE A 44 13.26 -13.78 -0.20
N GLU A 45 12.33 -13.79 -1.12
CA GLU A 45 12.48 -13.16 -2.42
C GLU A 45 11.60 -11.94 -2.49
N ILE A 46 12.21 -10.78 -2.75
CA ILE A 46 11.51 -9.52 -2.91
C ILE A 46 11.25 -9.30 -4.40
N PHE A 47 9.97 -9.19 -4.74
CA PHE A 47 9.51 -8.85 -6.07
C PHE A 47 9.16 -7.37 -6.11
N TYR A 48 9.72 -6.65 -7.07
CA TYR A 48 9.44 -5.22 -7.26
C TYR A 48 9.31 -4.88 -8.74
N GLN A 49 8.66 -3.76 -9.03
CA GLN A 49 8.54 -3.22 -10.39
C GLN A 49 9.49 -2.05 -10.57
N PRO A 50 10.12 -1.88 -11.75
CA PRO A 50 10.86 -0.66 -12.05
C PRO A 50 10.00 0.59 -11.87
N SER A 51 10.62 1.71 -11.51
CA SER A 51 9.90 2.95 -11.26
C SER A 51 9.15 3.48 -12.49
N GLU A 52 7.86 3.73 -12.29
CA GLU A 52 7.03 4.60 -13.11
C GLU A 52 6.43 5.67 -12.21
N TYR A 53 6.55 6.93 -12.64
CA TYR A 53 6.19 8.06 -11.81
C TYR A 53 4.82 8.59 -12.18
N VAL A 54 4.00 8.83 -11.18
CA VAL A 54 2.64 9.35 -11.36
C VAL A 54 2.63 10.87 -11.17
N VAL A 55 2.11 11.60 -12.15
CA VAL A 55 1.86 13.04 -12.06
C VAL A 55 0.40 13.32 -12.34
N MET A 56 -0.33 13.87 -11.36
CA MET A 56 -1.77 14.14 -11.49
C MET A 56 -2.21 15.46 -10.83
N ASP A 57 -3.23 16.10 -11.39
CA ASP A 57 -3.94 17.24 -10.79
C ASP A 57 -5.45 16.95 -10.64
N LEU A 58 -5.96 16.82 -9.41
CA LEU A 58 -7.35 16.37 -9.14
C LEU A 58 -8.46 17.38 -9.56
N GLY A 59 -8.09 18.44 -10.29
CA GLY A 59 -9.02 19.31 -11.01
C GLY A 59 -10.00 20.09 -10.12
N GLY A 60 -9.73 20.25 -8.82
CA GLY A 60 -10.59 20.99 -7.90
C GLY A 60 -11.75 20.16 -7.32
N SER A 61 -11.81 18.87 -7.64
CA SER A 61 -12.66 17.94 -6.90
C SER A 61 -11.89 17.45 -5.68
N SER A 62 -12.44 17.67 -4.49
CA SER A 62 -11.98 17.10 -3.22
C SER A 62 -12.20 15.59 -3.22
N ALA A 63 -11.46 14.88 -4.07
CA ALA A 63 -11.40 13.44 -4.09
C ALA A 63 -10.57 12.99 -2.88
N SER A 64 -11.24 12.83 -1.74
CA SER A 64 -10.72 12.30 -0.48
C SER A 64 -10.30 10.82 -0.55
N GLY A 65 -9.94 10.29 -1.73
CA GLY A 65 -9.77 8.86 -1.96
C GLY A 65 -8.43 8.53 -2.62
N VAL A 66 -7.43 8.21 -1.80
CA VAL A 66 -6.18 7.55 -2.25
C VAL A 66 -6.46 6.15 -2.85
N ALA A 67 -7.70 5.66 -2.74
CA ALA A 67 -8.17 4.40 -3.33
C ALA A 67 -7.93 4.29 -4.86
N GLY A 68 -7.84 5.42 -5.59
CA GLY A 68 -7.58 5.43 -7.03
C GLY A 68 -6.12 5.55 -7.46
N ILE A 69 -5.17 5.75 -6.54
CA ILE A 69 -3.77 6.07 -6.89
C ILE A 69 -3.03 4.84 -7.41
N PHE A 70 -3.26 3.68 -6.78
CA PHE A 70 -2.83 2.39 -7.32
C PHE A 70 -3.58 2.00 -8.60
N GLY A 71 -4.52 2.84 -9.03
CA GLY A 71 -5.38 2.68 -10.19
C GLY A 71 -5.20 3.73 -11.29
N VAL A 72 -4.19 4.60 -11.27
CA VAL A 72 -3.96 5.48 -12.44
C VAL A 72 -3.62 4.64 -13.69
N PHE A 73 -3.08 3.44 -13.49
CA PHE A 73 -2.96 2.39 -14.52
C PHE A 73 -4.04 1.29 -14.46
N GLY A 74 -5.01 1.34 -13.52
CA GLY A 74 -6.00 0.25 -13.32
C GLY A 74 -7.44 0.66 -12.96
N THR A 75 -7.66 1.63 -12.08
CA THR A 75 -9.01 2.03 -11.61
C THR A 75 -8.99 3.40 -10.93
N ILE A 76 -9.31 4.47 -11.65
CA ILE A 76 -9.78 5.72 -11.04
C ILE A 76 -11.29 5.57 -10.77
N ALA A 77 -11.64 4.65 -9.87
CA ALA A 77 -13.01 4.48 -9.40
C ALA A 77 -13.21 5.35 -8.15
N GLY A 78 -13.65 6.59 -8.34
CA GLY A 78 -14.02 7.44 -7.18
C GLY A 78 -14.14 8.93 -7.42
N ILE A 79 -13.81 9.44 -8.62
CA ILE A 79 -13.92 10.87 -8.88
C ILE A 79 -15.36 11.19 -9.33
N ALA A 80 -16.05 12.13 -8.67
CA ALA A 80 -17.30 12.71 -9.14
C ALA A 80 -16.98 13.93 -10.03
N ILE A 81 -16.54 13.64 -11.25
CA ILE A 81 -16.32 14.63 -12.34
C ILE A 81 -17.18 14.14 -13.53
N ASP A 82 -17.74 15.06 -14.32
CA ASP A 82 -18.44 14.72 -15.57
C ASP A 82 -17.61 13.77 -16.44
N ALA A 83 -18.27 12.85 -17.17
CA ALA A 83 -17.58 11.81 -17.94
C ALA A 83 -16.53 12.36 -18.93
N SER A 84 -16.79 13.52 -19.54
CA SER A 84 -15.84 14.24 -20.41
C SER A 84 -14.62 14.76 -19.66
N SER A 85 -14.82 15.35 -18.49
CA SER A 85 -13.75 15.89 -17.65
C SER A 85 -12.92 14.78 -16.98
N LYS A 86 -13.50 13.59 -16.75
CA LYS A 86 -12.76 12.38 -16.31
C LYS A 86 -11.79 11.86 -17.37
N LEU A 87 -12.25 11.77 -18.61
CA LEU A 87 -11.43 11.32 -19.73
C LEU A 87 -10.23 12.26 -19.93
N THR A 88 -10.48 13.57 -19.95
CA THR A 88 -9.40 14.56 -20.10
C THR A 88 -8.43 14.58 -18.91
N PHE A 89 -8.90 14.38 -17.67
CA PHE A 89 -8.01 14.24 -16.51
C PHE A 89 -7.11 13.01 -16.62
N ARG A 90 -7.68 11.85 -16.99
CA ARG A 90 -6.91 10.60 -17.14
C ARG A 90 -5.86 10.74 -18.24
N GLU A 91 -6.21 11.32 -19.38
CA GLU A 91 -5.29 11.57 -20.49
C GLU A 91 -4.16 12.51 -20.08
N ARG A 92 -4.48 13.62 -19.39
CA ARG A 92 -3.44 14.55 -18.88
C ARG A 92 -2.53 13.89 -17.85
N ALA A 93 -3.09 13.15 -16.91
CA ALA A 93 -2.32 12.45 -15.88
C ALA A 93 -1.40 11.41 -16.53
N SER A 94 -1.91 10.61 -17.48
CA SER A 94 -1.13 9.63 -18.22
C SER A 94 0.00 10.29 -19.03
N ALA A 95 -0.31 11.37 -19.78
CA ALA A 95 0.67 12.10 -20.56
C ALA A 95 1.79 12.70 -19.69
N ARG A 96 1.44 13.38 -18.59
CA ARG A 96 2.42 13.99 -17.67
C ARG A 96 3.24 12.94 -16.92
N SER A 97 2.61 11.85 -16.51
CA SER A 97 3.30 10.71 -15.86
C SER A 97 4.34 10.10 -16.81
N LYS A 98 3.95 9.89 -18.07
CA LYS A 98 4.86 9.42 -19.11
C LYS A 98 5.99 10.41 -19.37
N GLU A 99 5.69 11.68 -19.58
CA GLU A 99 6.68 12.72 -19.84
C GLU A 99 7.69 12.84 -18.68
N PHE A 100 7.22 12.84 -17.43
CA PHE A 100 8.09 12.92 -16.26
C PHE A 100 8.93 11.65 -16.08
N THR A 101 8.36 10.48 -16.31
CA THR A 101 9.09 9.21 -16.27
C THR A 101 10.17 9.14 -17.35
N ASP A 102 9.84 9.53 -18.58
CA ASP A 102 10.79 9.55 -19.69
C ASP A 102 11.91 10.57 -19.45
N LEU A 103 11.59 11.73 -18.87
CA LEU A 103 12.58 12.73 -18.43
C LEU A 103 13.56 12.15 -17.42
N LEU A 104 13.07 11.52 -16.35
CA LEU A 104 13.93 10.92 -15.31
C LEU A 104 14.80 9.79 -15.87
N LYS A 105 14.26 8.97 -16.78
CA LYS A 105 15.04 7.95 -17.50
C LYS A 105 16.13 8.57 -18.38
N ALA A 106 15.82 9.63 -19.13
CA ALA A 106 16.78 10.34 -19.96
C ALA A 106 17.90 10.99 -19.13
N GLU A 107 17.57 11.50 -17.94
CA GLU A 107 18.52 12.06 -16.97
C GLU A 107 19.30 10.99 -16.20
N LYS A 108 19.02 9.71 -16.43
CA LYS A 108 19.61 8.57 -15.71
C LYS A 108 19.40 8.68 -14.20
N ALA A 109 18.24 9.18 -13.78
CA ALA A 109 17.85 9.19 -12.39
C ALA A 109 17.81 7.73 -11.85
N PRO A 110 18.20 7.49 -10.60
CA PRO A 110 18.11 6.17 -10.00
C PRO A 110 16.67 5.65 -9.99
N ASP A 111 16.51 4.34 -10.19
CA ASP A 111 15.22 3.66 -10.01
C ASP A 111 14.89 3.58 -8.51
N ILE A 112 13.95 4.40 -8.05
CA ILE A 112 13.63 4.50 -6.62
C ILE A 112 12.94 3.24 -6.08
N ASN A 113 12.25 2.48 -6.93
CA ASN A 113 11.63 1.23 -6.52
C ASN A 113 12.71 0.15 -6.32
N ALA A 114 13.71 0.11 -7.21
CA ALA A 114 14.89 -0.74 -7.02
C ALA A 114 15.65 -0.35 -5.75
N LEU A 115 15.90 0.95 -5.52
CA LEU A 115 16.56 1.44 -4.31
C LEU A 115 15.79 1.04 -3.03
N GLN A 116 14.47 1.16 -3.04
CA GLN A 116 13.63 0.72 -1.92
C GLN A 116 13.76 -0.78 -1.67
N ALA A 117 13.68 -1.61 -2.73
CA ALA A 117 13.81 -3.05 -2.62
C ALA A 117 15.20 -3.47 -2.13
N GLU A 118 16.26 -2.84 -2.65
CA GLU A 118 17.66 -3.06 -2.24
C GLU A 118 17.89 -2.70 -0.79
N TYR A 119 17.38 -1.55 -0.35
CA TYR A 119 17.49 -1.11 1.04
C TYR A 119 16.75 -2.06 1.99
N LEU A 120 15.50 -2.43 1.66
CA LEU A 120 14.73 -3.41 2.41
C LEU A 120 15.44 -4.77 2.47
N ALA A 121 15.99 -5.23 1.34
CA ALA A 121 16.78 -6.47 1.31
C ALA A 121 17.98 -6.39 2.24
N ALA A 122 18.68 -5.26 2.29
CA ALA A 122 19.82 -5.07 3.20
C ALA A 122 19.38 -5.15 4.67
N LEU A 123 18.25 -4.56 5.05
CA LEU A 123 17.69 -4.66 6.40
C LEU A 123 17.32 -6.11 6.76
N ILE A 124 16.63 -6.80 5.85
CA ILE A 124 16.23 -8.20 6.06
C ILE A 124 17.47 -9.11 6.14
N LYS A 125 18.49 -8.90 5.31
CA LYS A 125 19.77 -9.65 5.40
C LYS A 125 20.45 -9.44 6.74
N LYS A 126 20.46 -8.21 7.27
CA LYS A 126 21.00 -7.91 8.61
C LYS A 126 20.26 -8.65 9.73
N SER A 127 18.99 -9.02 9.53
CA SER A 127 18.23 -9.87 10.47
C SER A 127 18.60 -11.36 10.42
N GLY A 128 19.55 -11.76 9.57
CA GLY A 128 20.02 -13.15 9.45
C GLY A 128 19.29 -14.00 8.41
N ARG A 129 18.47 -13.38 7.54
CA ARG A 129 17.71 -14.07 6.49
C ARG A 129 18.44 -13.98 5.15
N ASP A 130 18.32 -15.02 4.33
CA ASP A 130 18.77 -14.99 2.94
C ASP A 130 17.74 -14.24 2.07
N VAL A 131 18.22 -13.37 1.19
CA VAL A 131 17.35 -12.47 0.40
C VAL A 131 17.79 -12.38 -1.05
N LYS A 132 16.85 -12.68 -1.94
CA LYS A 132 16.91 -12.49 -3.40
C LYS A 132 16.05 -11.31 -3.83
N LEU A 133 16.49 -10.58 -4.85
CA LEU A 133 15.71 -9.50 -5.49
C LEU A 133 15.34 -9.92 -6.91
N THR A 134 14.08 -9.75 -7.27
CA THR A 134 13.59 -10.06 -8.61
C THR A 134 12.74 -8.89 -9.12
N SER A 135 13.24 -8.25 -10.18
CA SER A 135 12.47 -7.24 -10.90
C SER A 135 11.45 -7.94 -11.80
N ILE A 136 10.20 -7.47 -11.77
CA ILE A 136 9.13 -8.04 -12.58
C ILE A 136 8.45 -6.96 -13.43
N ALA A 137 8.02 -7.38 -14.62
CA ALA A 137 7.24 -6.53 -15.50
C ALA A 137 5.87 -6.20 -14.87
N GLN A 138 5.31 -5.06 -15.26
CA GLN A 138 3.96 -4.69 -14.87
C GLN A 138 2.96 -5.69 -15.49
N PRO A 139 2.03 -6.29 -14.70
CA PRO A 139 1.00 -7.14 -15.27
C PRO A 139 0.19 -6.37 -16.31
N THR A 140 0.11 -6.90 -17.53
CA THR A 140 -0.73 -6.35 -18.61
C THR A 140 -2.22 -6.68 -18.44
N GLU A 141 -2.54 -7.63 -17.54
CA GLU A 141 -3.91 -8.02 -17.22
C GLU A 141 -4.32 -7.56 -15.82
N ILE A 142 -5.64 -7.49 -15.58
CA ILE A 142 -6.30 -7.02 -14.34
C ILE A 142 -5.92 -7.87 -13.10
N ALA A 143 -5.16 -8.96 -13.26
CA ALA A 143 -4.65 -9.73 -12.14
C ALA A 143 -3.67 -8.89 -11.31
N SER A 144 -4.10 -8.51 -10.11
CA SER A 144 -3.27 -7.76 -9.15
C SER A 144 -1.97 -8.51 -8.91
N LEU A 145 -0.84 -7.80 -9.04
CA LEU A 145 0.49 -8.28 -8.65
C LEU A 145 0.49 -8.90 -7.24
N MET A 146 -0.38 -8.38 -6.37
CA MET A 146 -0.53 -8.75 -4.96
C MET A 146 -1.25 -10.10 -4.74
N ASP A 147 -1.92 -10.59 -5.79
CA ASP A 147 -2.64 -11.87 -5.82
C ASP A 147 -1.90 -12.95 -6.61
N VAL A 148 -0.67 -12.68 -7.07
CA VAL A 148 0.20 -13.65 -7.71
C VAL A 148 0.51 -14.78 -6.73
N LYS A 149 -0.23 -15.89 -6.85
CA LYS A 149 -0.09 -17.09 -6.01
C LYS A 149 1.12 -17.94 -6.38
N LYS A 150 1.67 -17.78 -7.59
CA LYS A 150 2.85 -18.50 -8.11
C LYS A 150 3.68 -17.56 -8.99
N PRO A 151 5.02 -17.65 -9.02
CA PRO A 151 5.83 -16.93 -9.99
C PRO A 151 5.30 -17.18 -11.40
N THR A 152 5.12 -16.14 -12.20
CA THR A 152 4.72 -16.24 -13.61
C THR A 152 5.87 -16.64 -14.53
N ASP A 153 7.08 -16.74 -14.00
CA ASP A 153 8.23 -17.22 -14.76
C ASP A 153 8.25 -18.76 -14.83
N ASN A 154 8.47 -19.26 -16.05
CA ASN A 154 8.54 -20.70 -16.38
C ASN A 154 9.72 -21.43 -15.69
N ASN A 155 10.52 -20.74 -14.86
CA ASN A 155 11.59 -21.32 -14.05
C ASN A 155 11.13 -21.53 -12.60
N LEU A 156 10.10 -22.36 -12.41
CA LEU A 156 9.55 -22.73 -11.10
C LEU A 156 10.59 -23.31 -10.11
N ASN A 157 11.76 -23.75 -10.58
CA ASN A 157 12.84 -24.27 -9.74
C ASN A 157 13.69 -23.19 -9.05
N ASP A 158 13.72 -21.94 -9.56
CA ASP A 158 14.59 -20.87 -9.05
C ASP A 158 13.97 -20.09 -7.86
N HIS A 159 12.76 -20.47 -7.46
CA HIS A 159 11.97 -19.82 -6.40
C HIS A 159 11.57 -20.78 -5.27
N GLN A 160 11.96 -22.06 -5.34
CA GLN A 160 11.55 -23.06 -4.34
C GLN A 160 12.09 -22.73 -2.94
N GLY A 161 11.19 -22.74 -1.95
CA GLY A 161 11.53 -22.53 -0.54
C GLY A 161 11.67 -21.07 -0.12
N TYR A 162 11.53 -20.11 -1.02
CA TYR A 162 11.50 -18.68 -0.67
C TYR A 162 10.08 -18.24 -0.28
N ALA A 163 9.96 -17.56 0.85
CA ALA A 163 8.82 -16.70 1.09
C ALA A 163 8.87 -15.51 0.12
N ARG A 164 7.72 -14.97 -0.25
CA ARG A 164 7.60 -13.98 -1.32
C ARG A 164 7.09 -12.68 -0.73
N LEU A 165 7.93 -11.65 -0.79
CA LEU A 165 7.56 -10.29 -0.43
C LEU A 165 7.34 -9.51 -1.72
N ILE A 166 6.10 -9.16 -2.01
CA ILE A 166 5.73 -8.44 -3.23
C ILE A 166 5.56 -6.98 -2.86
N LEU A 167 6.29 -6.10 -3.55
CA LEU A 167 6.21 -4.65 -3.39
C LEU A 167 5.56 -4.03 -4.63
N ARG A 168 4.52 -3.24 -4.40
CA ARG A 168 3.91 -2.38 -5.42
C ARG A 168 4.03 -0.94 -4.96
N VAL A 169 4.96 -0.23 -5.60
CA VAL A 169 5.34 1.12 -5.25
C VAL A 169 4.78 2.07 -6.29
N THR A 170 3.99 3.05 -5.83
CA THR A 170 3.50 4.16 -6.65
C THR A 170 4.04 5.45 -6.07
N SER A 171 4.88 6.14 -6.83
CA SER A 171 5.54 7.35 -6.39
C SER A 171 5.37 8.46 -7.41
N GLY A 172 5.28 9.70 -6.96
CA GLY A 172 5.16 10.83 -7.86
C GLY A 172 4.60 12.08 -7.19
N TYR A 173 3.94 12.92 -7.98
CA TYR A 173 3.49 14.24 -7.57
C TYR A 173 2.02 14.44 -7.87
N THR A 174 1.26 14.82 -6.84
CA THR A 174 -0.18 15.04 -6.93
C THR A 174 -0.54 16.45 -6.50
N ALA A 175 -1.43 17.10 -7.25
CA ALA A 175 -2.05 18.37 -6.87
C ALA A 175 -3.55 18.16 -6.62
N GLU A 176 -4.11 18.84 -5.62
CA GLU A 176 -5.55 18.77 -5.31
C GLU A 176 -6.43 19.48 -6.35
N SER A 177 -5.85 20.37 -7.13
CA SER A 177 -6.50 21.09 -8.22
C SER A 177 -5.50 21.54 -9.26
N ALA A 178 -5.97 22.04 -10.41
CA ALA A 178 -5.11 22.61 -11.44
C ALA A 178 -4.34 23.87 -10.99
N THR A 179 -4.79 24.52 -9.91
CA THR A 179 -4.16 25.70 -9.32
C THR A 179 -3.39 25.40 -8.04
N SER A 180 -3.49 24.18 -7.51
CA SER A 180 -2.75 23.75 -6.32
C SER A 180 -1.33 23.32 -6.70
N SER A 181 -0.39 23.50 -5.78
CA SER A 181 0.96 22.97 -5.96
C SER A 181 0.95 21.44 -6.00
N TYR A 182 1.80 20.89 -6.84
CA TYR A 182 2.19 19.48 -6.83
C TYR A 182 2.95 19.17 -5.55
N LYS A 183 2.49 18.14 -4.83
CA LYS A 183 3.13 17.62 -3.62
C LYS A 183 3.54 16.18 -3.84
N SER A 184 4.64 15.78 -3.22
CA SER A 184 5.14 14.42 -3.32
C SER A 184 4.17 13.43 -2.67
N LEU A 185 4.10 12.25 -3.27
CA LEU A 185 3.36 11.10 -2.79
C LEU A 185 4.20 9.85 -3.04
N ALA A 186 4.34 9.03 -2.01
CA ALA A 186 4.84 7.67 -2.14
C ALA A 186 3.85 6.73 -1.47
N ALA A 187 3.42 5.70 -2.19
CA ALA A 187 2.50 4.70 -1.69
C ALA A 187 3.07 3.31 -1.98
N THR A 188 3.31 2.51 -0.95
CA THR A 188 3.81 1.14 -1.08
C THR A 188 2.77 0.19 -0.54
N GLU A 189 2.14 -0.56 -1.44
CA GLU A 189 1.38 -1.75 -1.08
C GLU A 189 2.36 -2.93 -1.00
N TYR A 190 2.29 -3.73 0.07
CA TYR A 190 3.16 -4.90 0.20
C TYR A 190 2.42 -6.12 0.75
N VAL A 191 2.78 -7.29 0.24
CA VAL A 191 2.23 -8.58 0.64
C VAL A 191 3.36 -9.56 0.90
N LEU A 192 3.37 -10.16 2.08
CA LEU A 192 4.24 -11.29 2.41
C LEU A 192 3.43 -12.58 2.33
N ARG A 193 3.91 -13.54 1.54
CA ARG A 193 3.41 -14.92 1.49
C ARG A 193 4.51 -15.89 1.87
N ASP A 194 4.14 -16.99 2.51
CA ASP A 194 5.08 -18.10 2.68
C ASP A 194 5.36 -18.83 1.34
N HIS A 195 6.22 -19.85 1.43
CA HIS A 195 6.61 -20.67 0.29
C HIS A 195 5.44 -21.48 -0.31
N GLU A 196 4.39 -21.77 0.47
CA GLU A 196 3.16 -22.43 0.00
C GLU A 196 2.15 -21.43 -0.61
N GLY A 197 2.35 -20.13 -0.39
CA GLY A 197 1.51 -19.04 -0.88
C GLY A 197 0.45 -18.53 0.08
N LYS A 198 0.43 -19.02 1.34
CA LYS A 198 -0.39 -18.47 2.41
C LYS A 198 0.03 -17.02 2.66
N ARG A 199 -0.94 -16.11 2.66
CA ARG A 199 -0.73 -14.69 2.95
C ARG A 199 -0.51 -14.51 4.45
N LEU A 200 0.65 -13.98 4.82
CA LEU A 200 1.05 -13.69 6.20
C LEU A 200 0.86 -12.21 6.53
N VAL A 201 1.16 -11.32 5.58
CA VAL A 201 0.99 -9.85 5.70
C VAL A 201 0.41 -9.28 4.43
N SER A 202 -0.42 -8.24 4.55
CA SER A 202 -0.96 -7.46 3.44
C SER A 202 -1.30 -6.08 3.95
N GLU A 203 -0.47 -5.10 3.60
CA GLU A 203 -0.53 -3.76 4.18
C GLU A 203 -0.24 -2.71 3.11
N ASN A 204 -0.52 -1.46 3.44
CA ASN A 204 -0.25 -0.31 2.58
C ASN A 204 0.31 0.84 3.41
N LEU A 205 1.44 1.39 2.98
CA LEU A 205 2.03 2.60 3.53
C LEU A 205 1.82 3.75 2.55
N ILE A 206 1.24 4.84 3.02
CA ILE A 206 1.07 6.07 2.24
C ILE A 206 1.81 7.17 2.96
N ASN A 207 2.78 7.77 2.27
CA ASN A 207 3.43 9.00 2.71
C ASN A 207 3.03 10.13 1.75
N LYS A 208 2.40 11.16 2.32
CA LYS A 208 2.14 12.45 1.68
C LYS A 208 3.03 13.46 2.38
N ASP A 209 4.19 13.73 1.81
CA ASP A 209 5.10 14.72 2.37
C ASP A 209 4.78 16.11 1.82
N ASN A 210 4.85 17.11 2.70
CA ASN A 210 4.78 18.54 2.36
C ASN A 210 6.19 19.11 2.12
N GLY A 211 7.11 18.29 1.60
CA GLY A 211 8.46 18.69 1.17
C GLY A 211 8.43 19.74 0.05
N GLU A 212 9.39 19.70 -0.89
CA GLU A 212 9.32 20.64 -2.00
C GLU A 212 8.01 20.50 -2.79
N THR A 213 7.35 21.63 -2.99
CA THR A 213 6.11 21.72 -3.76
C THR A 213 6.35 22.50 -5.04
N TYR A 214 5.69 22.10 -6.12
CA TYR A 214 5.89 22.72 -7.42
C TYR A 214 4.59 23.33 -7.91
N MET A 215 4.59 24.64 -8.16
CA MET A 215 3.37 25.36 -8.60
C MET A 215 2.87 24.92 -9.98
N THR A 216 3.76 24.43 -10.84
CA THR A 216 3.42 24.01 -12.20
C THR A 216 4.15 22.72 -12.55
N PHE A 217 3.61 22.02 -13.56
CA PHE A 217 4.28 20.83 -14.09
C PHE A 217 5.65 21.17 -14.71
N ASP A 218 5.79 22.32 -15.36
CA ASP A 218 7.08 22.76 -15.90
C ASP A 218 8.11 23.02 -14.81
N ARG A 219 7.70 23.57 -13.65
CA ARG A 219 8.58 23.72 -12.49
C ARG A 219 9.02 22.36 -11.95
N LEU A 220 8.08 21.40 -11.82
CA LEU A 220 8.40 20.03 -11.43
C LEU A 220 9.44 19.40 -12.38
N LYS A 221 9.25 19.52 -13.70
CA LYS A 221 10.22 19.04 -14.70
C LYS A 221 11.57 19.72 -14.58
N SER A 222 11.62 21.05 -14.44
CA SER A 222 12.88 21.78 -14.31
C SER A 222 13.66 21.44 -13.03
N SER A 223 12.98 20.89 -12.03
CA SER A 223 13.54 20.44 -10.75
C SER A 223 13.54 18.91 -10.62
N SER A 224 13.48 18.18 -11.73
CA SER A 224 13.35 16.71 -11.80
C SER A 224 14.28 15.94 -10.87
N LYS A 225 15.55 16.32 -10.80
CA LYS A 225 16.55 15.66 -9.94
C LYS A 225 16.20 15.78 -8.45
N VAL A 226 15.90 17.00 -7.99
CA VAL A 226 15.50 17.25 -6.60
C VAL A 226 14.20 16.53 -6.28
N ALA A 227 13.27 16.53 -7.24
CA ALA A 227 12.00 15.83 -7.12
C ALA A 227 12.20 14.30 -6.98
N ALA A 228 13.06 13.71 -7.81
CA ALA A 228 13.38 12.28 -7.74
C ALA A 228 14.07 11.90 -6.41
N GLU A 229 14.99 12.73 -5.91
CA GLU A 229 15.63 12.53 -4.61
C GLU A 229 14.62 12.58 -3.44
N SER A 230 13.67 13.50 -3.49
CA SER A 230 12.60 13.60 -2.48
C SER A 230 11.73 12.33 -2.47
N LEU A 231 11.33 11.83 -3.64
CA LEU A 231 10.59 10.56 -3.75
C LEU A 231 11.44 9.38 -3.25
N GLY A 232 12.73 9.35 -3.58
CA GLY A 232 13.68 8.36 -3.08
C GLY A 232 13.71 8.29 -1.55
N LYS A 233 13.86 9.44 -0.87
CA LYS A 233 13.83 9.50 0.61
C LYS A 233 12.54 8.92 1.19
N ASN A 234 11.39 9.25 0.60
CA ASN A 234 10.10 8.75 1.07
C ASN A 234 9.96 7.22 0.91
N THR A 235 10.40 6.67 -0.22
CA THR A 235 10.38 5.21 -0.45
C THR A 235 11.34 4.45 0.47
N ILE A 236 12.53 5.00 0.74
CA ILE A 236 13.49 4.42 1.70
C ILE A 236 12.91 4.40 3.12
N ALA A 237 12.28 5.49 3.57
CA ALA A 237 11.61 5.52 4.87
C ALA A 237 10.48 4.48 4.97
N GLN A 238 9.77 4.21 3.86
CA GLN A 238 8.78 3.13 3.81
C GLN A 238 9.43 1.74 3.88
N ALA A 239 10.61 1.53 3.30
CA ALA A 239 11.34 0.26 3.47
C ALA A 239 11.74 0.00 4.93
N ASP A 240 12.22 1.02 5.65
CA ASP A 240 12.47 0.92 7.10
C ASP A 240 11.20 0.50 7.85
N GLU A 241 10.08 1.14 7.53
CA GLU A 241 8.80 0.84 8.19
C GLU A 241 8.29 -0.57 7.85
N ILE A 242 8.40 -1.02 6.60
CA ILE A 242 8.05 -2.39 6.19
C ILE A 242 8.89 -3.39 6.98
N PHE A 243 10.20 -3.15 7.09
CA PHE A 243 11.09 -4.02 7.87
C PHE A 243 10.70 -4.05 9.34
N ARG A 244 10.53 -2.88 9.96
CA ARG A 244 10.18 -2.73 11.37
C ARG A 244 8.86 -3.40 11.69
N GLN A 245 7.87 -3.19 10.82
CA GLN A 245 6.57 -3.81 10.98
C GLN A 245 6.68 -5.32 10.77
N THR A 246 7.32 -5.80 9.73
CA THR A 246 7.17 -7.21 9.32
C THR A 246 8.19 -8.15 9.96
N PHE A 247 9.44 -7.71 10.09
CA PHE A 247 10.59 -8.58 10.35
C PHE A 247 11.35 -8.25 11.64
N ASP A 248 11.26 -7.01 12.15
CA ASP A 248 11.81 -6.62 13.46
C ASP A 248 10.83 -6.96 14.60
N LEU A 249 10.76 -8.25 14.90
CA LEU A 249 9.85 -8.79 15.90
C LEU A 249 10.43 -8.72 17.32
N SER A 250 11.54 -8.00 17.53
CA SER A 250 12.22 -7.85 18.83
C SER A 250 11.56 -6.82 19.76
N SER A 251 10.63 -6.01 19.25
CA SER A 251 10.20 -4.76 19.92
C SER A 251 8.76 -4.75 20.45
N THR A 252 7.99 -5.84 20.29
CA THR A 252 6.61 -5.91 20.77
C THR A 252 6.50 -6.86 21.97
N THR A 253 7.07 -6.42 23.09
CA THR A 253 6.72 -6.87 24.44
C THR A 253 6.35 -5.61 25.21
N ASN A 254 5.05 -5.34 25.30
CA ASN A 254 4.47 -4.49 26.33
C ASN A 254 3.49 -5.35 27.12
#